data_AF-A0A811MFR0-F1
#
_entry.id   AF-A0A811MFR0-F1
#
_cell.length_a   1.000
_cell.length_b   1.000
_cell.length_c   1.000
_cell.angle_alpha   90.00
_cell.angle_beta   90.00
_cell.angle_gamma   90.00
#
_symmetry.space_group_name_H-M   'P 1'
#
loop_
_entity.id
_entity.type
_entity.pdbx_description
1 polymer ?
#
loop_
_entity_poly.entity_id
_entity_poly.type
_entity_poly.pdbx_seq_one_letter_code
_entity_poly.pdbx_strand_id
1 'polypeptide(L)'
;MATGPAAAAAHDAGGRSRLIHLHFYMHDITGGPGQTAVQVVKGPGPAHPAMPGYHFGDTTVINDALTDGSSASSSWLVGGAQGTYTLASLTEPVLAVSMTAALTGGAYNGSTLAVVGRDDVSAGVRELAVVF
;
A
#
# COMPACT_ATOMS: atom_id res chain seq x y z
N MET A 1 2.42 -16.49 20.90
CA MET A 1 2.81 -15.44 19.94
C MET A 1 4.32 -15.37 19.95
N ALA A 2 4.98 -15.82 18.88
CA ALA A 2 6.42 -15.67 18.74
C ALA A 2 6.72 -14.26 18.25
N THR A 3 7.77 -13.61 18.75
CA THR A 3 8.21 -12.30 18.28
C THR A 3 9.14 -12.50 17.09
N GLY A 4 8.81 -11.91 15.93
CA GLY A 4 9.70 -11.85 14.77
C GLY A 4 11.00 -11.11 15.09
N PRO A 5 12.08 -11.28 14.28
CA PRO A 5 13.38 -10.69 14.57
C PRO A 5 13.27 -9.16 14.66
N ALA A 6 13.74 -8.62 15.78
CA ALA A 6 13.83 -7.18 15.98
C ALA A 6 14.86 -6.61 14.99
N ALA A 7 14.41 -5.75 14.08
CA ALA A 7 15.34 -4.87 13.36
C ALA A 7 16.02 -3.98 14.41
N ALA A 8 17.32 -4.15 14.62
CA ALA A 8 18.07 -3.35 15.57
C ALA A 8 18.19 -1.91 15.05
N ALA A 9 17.54 -0.95 15.73
CA ALA A 9 17.79 0.47 15.50
C ALA A 9 18.79 0.97 16.54
N ALA A 10 20.06 1.14 16.14
CA ALA A 10 21.00 1.90 16.94
C ALA A 10 20.50 3.35 17.08
N HIS A 11 20.50 3.86 18.31
CA HIS A 11 20.19 5.24 18.63
C HIS A 11 21.49 6.05 18.53
N ASP A 12 21.61 6.91 17.53
CA ASP A 12 22.76 7.81 17.39
C ASP A 12 22.36 9.21 17.84
N ALA A 13 23.00 9.70 18.90
CA ALA A 13 22.71 10.97 19.57
C ALA A 13 23.42 12.14 18.88
N GLY A 14 23.16 12.34 17.58
CA GLY A 14 23.68 13.45 16.81
C GLY A 14 22.70 13.84 15.71
N GLY A 15 22.28 15.11 15.68
CA GLY A 15 21.21 15.67 14.84
C GLY A 15 21.41 15.61 13.31
N ARG A 16 21.65 14.43 12.77
CA ARG A 16 21.49 14.09 11.36
C ARG A 16 20.20 13.29 11.23
N SER A 17 19.32 13.68 10.31
CA SER A 17 18.16 12.87 9.95
C SER A 17 18.65 11.50 9.47
N ARG A 18 18.38 10.44 10.24
CA ARG A 18 18.69 9.08 9.82
C ARG A 18 17.76 8.73 8.66
N LEU A 19 18.34 8.45 7.50
CA LEU A 19 17.59 7.85 6.40
C LEU A 19 17.18 6.44 6.80
N ILE A 20 15.88 6.15 6.71
CA ILE A 20 15.31 4.84 7.01
C ILE A 20 14.83 4.25 5.68
N HIS A 21 15.29 3.04 5.35
CA HIS A 21 14.81 2.27 4.23
C HIS A 21 13.97 1.12 4.77
N LEU A 22 12.67 1.12 4.44
CA LEU A 22 11.75 0.04 4.75
C LEU A 22 11.46 -0.76 3.48
N HIS A 23 11.42 -2.09 3.61
CA HIS A 23 11.04 -2.98 2.52
C HIS A 23 10.03 -3.99 3.06
N PHE A 24 8.87 -4.06 2.42
CA PHE A 24 7.77 -4.95 2.77
C PHE A 24 6.92 -5.24 1.52
N TYR A 25 6.08 -6.27 1.61
CA TYR A 25 5.19 -6.71 0.55
C TYR A 25 3.74 -6.46 0.99
N MET A 26 2.99 -5.76 0.14
CA MET A 26 1.56 -5.47 0.32
C MET A 26 0.72 -6.50 -0.43
N HIS A 27 -0.33 -7.01 0.23
CA HIS A 27 -1.20 -8.05 -0.31
C HIS A 27 -2.61 -7.52 -0.59
N ASP A 28 -2.84 -7.02 -1.81
CA ASP A 28 -4.11 -6.49 -2.30
C ASP A 28 -5.02 -7.64 -2.79
N ILE A 29 -6.01 -8.03 -1.98
CA ILE A 29 -6.92 -9.15 -2.28
C ILE A 29 -8.27 -8.58 -2.75
N THR A 30 -8.43 -8.50 -4.07
CA THR A 30 -9.61 -7.89 -4.73
C THR A 30 -10.77 -8.86 -4.99
N GLY A 31 -10.56 -10.16 -4.83
CA GLY A 31 -11.53 -11.21 -5.19
C GLY A 31 -11.57 -12.39 -4.22
N GLY A 32 -12.69 -13.12 -4.20
CA GLY A 32 -12.84 -14.37 -3.44
C GLY A 32 -13.05 -14.19 -1.93
N PRO A 33 -13.02 -15.29 -1.16
CA PRO A 33 -13.13 -15.23 0.30
C PRO A 33 -11.96 -14.46 0.92
N GLY A 34 -12.23 -13.57 1.87
CA GLY A 34 -11.20 -12.81 2.58
C GLY A 34 -10.67 -11.59 1.83
N GLN A 35 -11.48 -10.99 0.94
CA GLN A 35 -11.17 -9.71 0.30
C GLN A 35 -10.73 -8.65 1.31
N THR A 36 -9.62 -7.99 0.99
CA THR A 36 -9.08 -6.85 1.75
C THR A 36 -9.20 -5.54 0.97
N ALA A 37 -9.48 -5.65 -0.33
CA ALA A 37 -9.68 -4.54 -1.25
C ALA A 37 -11.07 -4.64 -1.91
N VAL A 38 -11.93 -3.67 -1.63
CA VAL A 38 -13.34 -3.69 -2.05
C VAL A 38 -13.69 -2.40 -2.78
N GLN A 39 -14.23 -2.55 -4.00
CA GLN A 39 -14.76 -1.42 -4.75
C GLN A 39 -16.01 -0.88 -4.04
N VAL A 40 -15.92 0.36 -3.54
CA VAL A 40 -16.99 1.04 -2.81
C VAL A 40 -17.73 2.07 -3.67
N VAL A 41 -17.08 2.54 -4.73
CA VAL A 41 -17.70 3.42 -5.74
C VAL A 41 -17.53 2.78 -7.11
N LYS A 42 -18.67 2.60 -7.79
CA LYS A 42 -18.69 2.41 -9.24
C LYS A 42 -18.65 3.78 -9.89
N GLY A 43 -17.54 4.09 -10.54
CA GLY A 43 -17.26 5.36 -11.16
C GLY A 43 -18.34 5.74 -12.17
N PRO A 44 -18.89 6.96 -12.11
CA PRO A 44 -19.89 7.43 -13.07
C PRO A 44 -19.26 7.87 -14.40
N GLY A 45 -17.93 7.81 -14.52
CA GLY A 45 -17.20 8.19 -15.71
C GLY A 45 -17.28 7.16 -16.84
N PRO A 46 -16.65 7.45 -17.99
CA PRO A 46 -16.63 6.52 -19.11
C PRO A 46 -15.93 5.20 -18.75
N ALA A 47 -16.32 4.14 -19.47
CA ALA A 47 -15.60 2.86 -19.42
C ALA A 47 -14.13 3.07 -19.81
N HIS A 48 -13.23 2.44 -19.06
CA HIS A 48 -11.80 2.67 -19.21
C HIS A 48 -11.24 1.85 -20.38
N PRO A 49 -10.60 2.48 -21.38
CA PRO A 49 -10.19 1.79 -22.62
C PRO A 49 -9.12 0.73 -22.40
N ALA A 50 -8.25 0.89 -21.39
CA ALA A 50 -7.17 -0.05 -21.08
C ALA A 50 -7.50 -1.02 -19.92
N MET A 51 -8.64 -0.85 -19.25
CA MET A 51 -9.04 -1.65 -18.07
C MET A 51 -10.48 -2.15 -18.24
N PRO A 52 -10.69 -3.24 -18.99
CA PRO A 52 -12.03 -3.77 -19.27
C PRO A 52 -12.83 -4.04 -17.99
N GLY A 53 -14.08 -3.57 -17.94
CA GLY A 53 -14.97 -3.71 -16.78
C GLY A 53 -14.86 -2.56 -15.77
N TYR A 54 -13.78 -1.77 -15.82
CA TYR A 54 -13.59 -0.61 -14.96
C TYR A 54 -14.01 0.70 -15.64
N HIS A 55 -14.35 1.69 -14.82
CA HIS A 55 -14.79 3.01 -15.23
C HIS A 55 -13.97 4.08 -14.53
N PHE A 56 -13.78 5.23 -15.19
CA PHE A 56 -13.16 6.38 -14.54
C PHE A 56 -13.92 6.75 -13.24
N GLY A 57 -13.18 6.90 -12.15
CA GLY A 57 -13.71 7.17 -10.82
C GLY A 57 -14.04 5.92 -9.99
N ASP A 58 -13.87 4.71 -10.53
CA ASP A 58 -13.94 3.48 -9.72
C ASP A 58 -13.00 3.62 -8.53
N THR A 59 -13.53 3.48 -7.32
CA THR A 59 -12.78 3.68 -6.07
C THR A 59 -12.89 2.46 -5.18
N THR A 60 -11.73 2.02 -4.71
CA THR A 60 -11.56 0.85 -3.84
C THR A 60 -11.04 1.29 -2.49
N VAL A 61 -11.64 0.76 -1.42
CA VAL A 61 -11.09 0.83 -0.07
C VAL A 61 -10.21 -0.39 0.18
N ILE A 62 -9.07 -0.17 0.86
CA ILE A 62 -8.11 -1.22 1.20
C ILE A 62 -7.86 -1.31 2.71
N ASN A 63 -7.64 -2.53 3.17
CA ASN A 63 -7.07 -2.88 4.47
C ASN A 63 -6.15 -4.09 4.29
N ASP A 64 -5.02 -3.86 3.62
CA ASP A 64 -4.14 -4.90 3.11
C ASP A 64 -3.03 -5.22 4.10
N ALA A 65 -2.63 -6.48 4.17
CA ALA A 65 -1.52 -6.91 5.00
C ALA A 65 -0.17 -6.43 4.41
N LEU A 66 0.72 -5.96 5.28
CA LEU A 66 2.14 -5.74 4.96
C LEU A 66 2.99 -6.81 5.62
N THR A 67 3.85 -7.47 4.84
CA THR A 67 4.68 -8.59 5.31
C THR A 67 6.16 -8.43 4.93
N ASP A 68 7.04 -9.15 5.61
CA ASP A 68 8.49 -9.12 5.35
C ASP A 68 8.95 -9.95 4.12
N GLY A 69 8.04 -10.69 3.50
CA GLY A 69 8.29 -11.52 2.33
C GLY A 69 7.06 -11.63 1.43
N SER A 70 7.25 -12.10 0.20
CA SER A 70 6.17 -12.16 -0.80
C SER A 70 5.10 -13.21 -0.54
N SER A 71 5.31 -14.13 0.41
CA SER A 71 4.35 -15.19 0.72
C SER A 71 3.38 -14.75 1.81
N ALA A 72 2.14 -14.44 1.45
CA ALA A 72 1.10 -14.06 2.41
C ALA A 72 0.88 -15.09 3.55
N SER A 73 1.12 -16.38 3.28
CA SER A 73 0.85 -17.46 4.24
C SER A 73 2.03 -17.85 5.12
N SER A 74 3.26 -17.50 4.74
CA SER A 74 4.48 -17.93 5.46
C SER A 74 5.40 -16.79 5.88
N SER A 75 5.16 -15.57 5.39
CA SER A 75 5.89 -14.37 5.80
C SER A 75 5.32 -13.74 7.06
N TRP A 76 6.16 -12.98 7.76
CA TRP A 76 5.79 -12.33 9.00
C TRP A 76 5.01 -11.05 8.74
N LEU A 77 3.91 -10.83 9.48
CA LEU A 77 3.15 -9.59 9.41
C LEU A 77 3.94 -8.45 10.06
N VAL A 78 4.18 -7.37 9.31
CA VAL A 78 4.92 -6.18 9.78
C VAL A 78 4.05 -4.93 9.86
N GLY A 79 2.83 -4.96 9.32
CA GLY A 79 1.89 -3.84 9.37
C GLY A 79 0.65 -4.06 8.52
N GLY A 80 -0.10 -2.99 8.28
CA GLY A 80 -1.21 -2.94 7.34
C GLY A 80 -1.23 -1.64 6.53
N ALA A 81 -1.69 -1.71 5.28
CA ALA A 81 -1.94 -0.56 4.42
C ALA A 81 -3.45 -0.28 4.38
N GLN A 82 -3.85 0.92 4.82
CA GLN A 82 -5.25 1.33 4.95
C GLN A 82 -5.50 2.61 4.17
N GLY A 83 -6.54 2.64 3.35
CA GLY A 83 -6.82 3.82 2.54
C GLY A 83 -7.69 3.51 1.34
N THR A 84 -7.49 4.27 0.26
CA THR A 84 -8.21 4.11 -0.99
C THR A 84 -7.31 4.26 -2.19
N TYR A 85 -7.73 3.66 -3.31
CA TYR A 85 -7.23 4.03 -4.62
C TYR A 85 -8.39 4.22 -5.60
N THR A 86 -8.23 5.17 -6.52
CA THR A 86 -9.26 5.54 -7.51
C THR A 86 -8.68 5.48 -8.92
N LEU A 87 -9.40 4.86 -9.86
CA LEU A 87 -9.03 4.90 -11.28
C LEU A 87 -9.19 6.33 -11.81
N ALA A 88 -8.06 7.03 -11.97
CA ALA A 88 -8.00 8.49 -12.04
C ALA A 88 -7.45 9.02 -13.38
N SER A 89 -7.16 8.15 -14.34
CA SER A 89 -6.86 8.54 -15.72
C SER A 89 -7.97 8.07 -16.66
N LEU A 90 -8.20 8.83 -17.73
CA LEU A 90 -9.20 8.53 -18.75
C LEU A 90 -8.69 7.53 -19.79
N THR A 91 -7.38 7.36 -19.89
CA THR A 91 -6.73 6.62 -20.99
C THR A 91 -5.71 5.61 -20.51
N GLU A 92 -4.96 5.93 -19.45
CA GLU A 92 -3.88 5.11 -18.92
C GLU A 92 -4.36 4.36 -17.67
N PRO A 93 -3.91 3.14 -17.39
CA PRO A 93 -4.31 2.38 -16.20
C PRO A 93 -3.65 2.96 -14.93
N VAL A 94 -4.13 4.12 -14.49
CA VAL A 94 -3.51 4.89 -13.41
C VAL A 94 -4.46 5.02 -12.24
N LEU A 95 -3.99 4.64 -11.07
CA LEU A 95 -4.68 4.83 -9.81
C LEU A 95 -4.15 6.09 -9.11
N ALA A 96 -5.04 6.90 -8.54
CA ALA A 96 -4.69 7.87 -7.52
C ALA A 96 -4.75 7.15 -6.17
N VAL A 97 -3.59 6.94 -5.55
CA VAL A 97 -3.46 6.22 -4.27
C VAL A 97 -3.37 7.22 -3.13
N SER A 98 -4.11 6.96 -2.05
CA SER A 98 -3.99 7.64 -0.76
C SER A 98 -4.15 6.62 0.35
N MET A 99 -3.05 6.30 1.03
CA MET A 99 -3.03 5.26 2.06
C MET A 99 -2.12 5.61 3.24
N THR A 100 -2.35 4.93 4.36
CA THR A 100 -1.50 4.90 5.53
C THR A 100 -0.93 3.50 5.69
N ALA A 101 0.40 3.39 5.75
CA ALA A 101 1.07 2.17 6.19
C ALA A 101 1.24 2.24 7.72
N ALA A 102 0.47 1.43 8.45
CA ALA A 102 0.54 1.32 9.91
C ALA A 102 1.43 0.15 10.29
N LEU A 103 2.61 0.43 10.87
CA LEU A 103 3.62 -0.56 11.19
C LEU A 103 3.34 -1.16 12.58
N THR A 104 3.38 -2.48 12.66
CA THR A 104 3.12 -3.24 13.90
C THR A 104 4.27 -4.16 14.30
N GLY A 105 5.28 -4.31 13.43
CA GLY A 105 6.47 -5.13 13.66
C GLY A 105 7.76 -4.34 13.87
N GLY A 106 8.71 -4.96 14.57
CA GLY A 106 10.10 -4.49 14.67
C GLY A 106 10.26 -3.13 15.38
N ALA A 107 11.30 -2.39 15.00
CA ALA A 107 11.70 -1.12 15.63
C ALA A 107 10.72 0.04 15.47
N TYR A 108 9.79 -0.07 14.51
CA TYR A 108 8.86 1.00 14.15
C TYR A 108 7.41 0.67 14.52
N ASN A 109 7.20 -0.35 15.37
CA ASN A 109 5.89 -0.72 15.88
C ASN A 109 5.17 0.51 16.48
N GLY A 110 3.94 0.75 16.02
CA GLY A 110 3.10 1.88 16.42
C GLY A 110 3.32 3.15 15.58
N SER A 111 4.30 3.16 14.65
CA SER A 111 4.51 4.27 13.72
C SER A 111 3.64 4.13 12.46
N THR A 112 3.39 5.25 11.78
CA THR A 112 2.65 5.28 10.52
C THR A 112 3.39 6.09 9.45
N LEU A 113 3.14 5.77 8.19
CA LEU A 113 3.57 6.55 7.03
C LEU A 113 2.36 6.86 6.16
N ALA A 114 2.15 8.13 5.81
CA ALA A 114 1.16 8.52 4.82
C ALA A 114 1.81 8.47 3.43
N VAL A 115 1.15 7.80 2.48
CA VAL A 115 1.60 7.63 1.10
C VAL A 115 0.52 8.13 0.16
N VAL A 116 0.88 9.06 -0.73
CA VAL A 116 -0.02 9.62 -1.73
C VAL A 116 0.71 9.66 -3.07
N GLY A 117 0.05 9.26 -4.15
CA GLY A 117 0.67 9.39 -5.47
C GLY A 117 -0.12 8.85 -6.64
N ARG A 118 0.47 9.07 -7.81
CA ARG A 118 0.05 8.51 -9.09
C ARG A 118 0.66 7.12 -9.23
N ASP A 119 -0.18 6.11 -9.37
CA ASP A 119 0.23 4.71 -9.51
C ASP A 119 -0.15 4.17 -10.88
N ASP A 120 0.77 4.25 -11.85
CA ASP A 120 0.60 3.65 -13.18
C ASP A 120 0.88 2.16 -13.12
N VAL A 121 -0.16 1.34 -13.01
CA VAL A 121 -0.01 -0.11 -12.78
C VAL A 121 0.60 -0.85 -13.97
N SER A 122 0.76 -0.19 -15.14
CA SER A 122 1.47 -0.76 -16.29
C SER A 122 2.99 -0.60 -16.20
N ALA A 123 3.49 0.26 -15.32
CA ALA A 123 4.92 0.48 -15.13
C ALA A 123 5.57 -0.57 -14.21
N GLY A 124 6.80 -0.97 -14.52
CA GLY A 124 7.55 -1.96 -13.75
C GLY A 124 8.03 -1.48 -12.37
N VAL A 125 8.24 -0.17 -12.21
CA VAL A 125 8.56 0.49 -10.94
C VAL A 125 7.73 1.76 -10.85
N ARG A 126 7.13 2.01 -9.68
CA ARG A 126 6.18 3.09 -9.45
C ARG A 126 6.62 3.87 -8.22
N GLU A 127 6.62 5.20 -8.32
CA GLU A 127 7.08 6.09 -7.26
C GLU A 127 5.90 6.89 -6.72
N LEU A 128 5.64 6.72 -5.42
CA LEU A 128 4.61 7.45 -4.69
C LEU A 128 5.27 8.21 -3.54
N ALA A 129 4.75 9.40 -3.23
CA ALA A 129 5.33 10.25 -2.20
C ALA A 129 4.97 9.75 -0.80
N VAL A 130 5.95 9.76 0.10
CA VAL A 130 5.70 9.74 1.55
C VAL A 130 5.47 11.19 1.98
N VAL A 131 4.32 11.48 2.58
CA VAL A 131 3.91 12.84 2.96
C VAL A 131 3.94 13.01 4.49
N PHE A 132 4.38 14.19 4.95
CA PHE A 132 4.57 14.55 6.36
C PHE A 132 3.74 15.79 6.73
#